data_AF-A0A6J4L3H5-F1
#
_entry.id   AF-A0A6J4L3H5-F1
#
_cell.length_a   1.000
_cell.length_b   1.000
_cell.length_c   1.000
_cell.angle_alpha   90.00
_cell.angle_beta   90.00
_cell.angle_gamma   90.00
#
_symmetry.space_group_name_H-M   'P 1'
#
loop_
_entity.id
_entity.type
_entity.pdbx_description
1 polymer ?
#
loop_
_entity_poly.entity_id
_entity_poly.type
_entity_poly.pdbx_seq_one_letter_code
_entity_poly.pdbx_strand_id
1 'polypeptide(L)'
;MSTATSRGRDRGLHAVARVREVRERDSRAGLLQSLSNVRTREAELAGCEQALAEASQRPFGSLGEYAVARQFLDATAHAVLEAQRRLTASNTVATEARHRWQADKTRVRAIEHLLEVRAERARADALRAEAREIDDIVGGRRSGQGRQDEGGLA
;
A
#
# COMPACT_ATOMS: atom_id res chain seq x y z
N MET A 1 10.55 33.70 12.83
CA MET A 1 11.15 33.02 11.66
C MET A 1 10.85 31.52 11.53
N SER A 2 10.25 30.82 12.51
CA SER A 2 10.10 29.35 12.48
C SER A 2 8.92 28.80 11.64
N THR A 3 7.90 29.60 11.33
CA THR A 3 6.66 29.17 10.66
C THR A 3 6.77 29.04 9.14
N ALA A 4 7.62 29.87 8.49
CA ALA A 4 7.85 29.79 7.04
C ALA A 4 8.56 28.48 6.64
N THR A 5 9.52 28.03 7.46
CA THR A 5 10.26 26.77 7.26
C THR A 5 9.39 25.53 7.53
N SER A 6 8.33 25.65 8.35
CA SER A 6 7.38 24.54 8.56
C SER A 6 6.47 24.38 7.33
N ARG A 7 5.90 25.48 6.80
CA ARG A 7 5.06 25.44 5.59
C ARG A 7 5.81 24.89 4.37
N GLY A 8 7.11 25.24 4.22
CA GLY A 8 7.97 24.68 3.18
C GLY A 8 8.19 23.17 3.34
N ARG A 9 8.42 22.70 4.57
CA ARG A 9 8.57 21.26 4.87
C ARG A 9 7.28 20.47 4.65
N ASP A 10 6.12 21.04 4.96
CA ASP A 10 4.83 20.36 4.76
C ASP A 10 4.48 20.28 3.27
N ARG A 11 4.77 21.32 2.46
CA ARG A 11 4.68 21.22 0.99
C ARG A 11 5.55 20.09 0.43
N GLY A 12 6.78 19.96 0.91
CA GLY A 12 7.67 18.86 0.56
C GLY A 12 7.10 17.50 0.95
N LEU A 13 6.57 17.38 2.17
CA LEU A 13 5.97 16.14 2.67
C LEU A 13 4.70 15.75 1.90
N HIS A 14 3.86 16.70 1.52
CA HIS A 14 2.70 16.46 0.64
C HIS A 14 3.13 16.01 -0.76
N ALA A 15 4.22 16.54 -1.31
CA ALA A 15 4.75 16.05 -2.59
C ALA A 15 5.23 14.60 -2.48
N VAL A 16 5.91 14.25 -1.39
CA VAL A 16 6.31 12.87 -1.10
C VAL A 16 5.09 11.97 -0.92
N ALA A 17 4.05 12.42 -0.21
CA ALA A 17 2.80 11.68 -0.04
C ALA A 17 2.20 11.29 -1.40
N ARG A 18 2.05 12.27 -2.31
CA ARG A 18 1.55 12.02 -3.67
C ARG A 18 2.36 10.97 -4.43
N VAL A 19 3.70 11.08 -4.42
CA VAL A 19 4.57 10.10 -5.09
C VAL A 19 4.43 8.72 -4.46
N ARG A 20 4.30 8.64 -3.13
CA ARG A 20 4.13 7.37 -2.41
C ARG A 20 2.78 6.73 -2.66
N GLU A 21 1.72 7.51 -2.79
CA GLU A 21 0.42 6.99 -3.22
C GLU A 21 0.46 6.41 -4.63
N VAL A 22 1.13 7.07 -5.58
CA VAL A 22 1.31 6.50 -6.93
C VAL A 22 2.05 5.17 -6.85
N ARG A 23 3.16 5.10 -6.10
CA ARG A 23 3.89 3.84 -5.90
C ARG A 23 3.06 2.75 -5.22
N GLU A 24 2.23 3.10 -4.24
CA GLU A 24 1.30 2.16 -3.62
C GLU A 24 0.31 1.61 -4.65
N ARG A 25 -0.31 2.48 -5.45
CA ARG A 25 -1.23 2.07 -6.52
C ARG A 25 -0.55 1.17 -7.55
N ASP A 26 0.67 1.52 -7.97
CA ASP A 26 1.46 0.72 -8.91
C ASP A 26 1.80 -0.65 -8.32
N SER A 27 2.25 -0.69 -7.07
CA SER A 27 2.56 -1.95 -6.36
C SER A 27 1.31 -2.82 -6.18
N ARG A 28 0.15 -2.20 -5.94
CA ARG A 28 -1.15 -2.88 -5.87
C ARG A 28 -1.55 -3.47 -7.21
N ALA A 29 -1.37 -2.72 -8.31
CA ALA A 29 -1.61 -3.22 -9.66
C ALA A 29 -0.70 -4.41 -9.98
N GLY A 30 0.59 -4.32 -9.64
CA GLY A 30 1.54 -5.43 -9.79
C GLY A 30 1.17 -6.67 -8.97
N LEU A 31 0.65 -6.50 -7.76
CA LEU A 31 0.12 -7.59 -6.94
C LEU A 31 -1.10 -8.25 -7.61
N LEU A 32 -2.06 -7.45 -8.09
CA LEU A 32 -3.25 -7.98 -8.76
C LEU A 32 -2.89 -8.77 -10.02
N GLN A 33 -1.94 -8.28 -10.82
CA GLN A 33 -1.43 -9.01 -11.97
C GLN A 33 -0.77 -10.32 -11.56
N SER A 34 0.06 -10.31 -10.51
CA SER A 34 0.73 -11.52 -10.03
C SER A 34 -0.25 -12.57 -9.52
N LEU A 35 -1.31 -12.15 -8.81
CA LEU A 35 -2.38 -13.04 -8.36
C LEU A 35 -3.20 -13.60 -9.53
N SER A 36 -3.44 -12.80 -10.57
CA SER A 36 -4.07 -13.28 -11.81
C SER A 36 -3.21 -14.35 -12.47
N ASN A 37 -1.90 -14.15 -12.55
CA ASN A 37 -0.97 -15.13 -13.12
C ASN A 37 -0.98 -16.44 -12.32
N VAL A 38 -1.02 -16.38 -10.98
CA VAL A 38 -1.14 -17.57 -10.13
C VAL A 38 -2.40 -18.36 -10.49
N ARG A 39 -3.56 -17.72 -10.58
CA ARG A 39 -4.82 -18.38 -10.94
C ARG A 39 -4.75 -19.03 -12.33
N THR A 40 -4.12 -18.37 -13.30
CA THR A 40 -3.89 -18.95 -14.63
C THR A 40 -3.02 -20.20 -14.53
N ARG A 41 -1.94 -20.19 -13.75
CA ARG A 41 -1.07 -21.37 -13.57
C ARG A 41 -1.74 -22.50 -12.80
N GLU A 42 -2.60 -22.19 -11.84
CA GLU A 42 -3.43 -23.19 -11.14
C GLU A 42 -4.37 -23.88 -12.13
N ALA A 43 -5.05 -23.12 -13.00
CA ALA A 43 -5.93 -23.68 -14.02
C ALA A 43 -5.17 -24.54 -15.05
N GLU A 44 -3.97 -24.09 -15.48
CA GLU A 44 -3.09 -24.88 -16.35
C GLU A 44 -2.67 -26.20 -15.70
N LEU A 45 -2.23 -26.16 -14.43
CA LEU A 45 -1.85 -27.36 -13.69
C LEU A 45 -3.02 -28.33 -13.56
N ALA A 46 -4.19 -27.84 -13.16
CA ALA A 46 -5.40 -28.65 -13.05
C ALA A 46 -5.77 -29.32 -14.38
N GLY A 47 -5.65 -28.60 -15.50
CA GLY A 47 -5.85 -29.16 -16.83
C GLY A 47 -4.86 -30.27 -17.19
N CYS A 48 -3.57 -30.10 -16.86
CA CYS A 48 -2.57 -31.14 -17.08
C CYS A 48 -2.79 -32.37 -16.19
N GLU A 49 -3.17 -32.17 -14.92
CA GLU A 49 -3.47 -33.26 -13.98
C GLU A 49 -4.70 -34.05 -14.42
N GLN A 50 -5.74 -33.36 -14.89
CA GLN A 50 -6.92 -34.02 -15.46
C GLN A 50 -6.56 -34.84 -16.71
N ALA A 51 -5.78 -34.28 -17.64
CA ALA A 51 -5.35 -34.99 -18.84
C ALA A 51 -4.52 -36.24 -18.50
N LEU A 52 -3.66 -36.18 -17.47
CA LEU A 52 -2.89 -37.31 -16.99
C LEU A 52 -3.80 -38.38 -16.39
N ALA A 53 -4.77 -37.99 -15.56
CA ALA A 53 -5.73 -38.90 -14.95
C ALA A 53 -6.56 -39.63 -16.01
N GLU A 54 -7.10 -38.91 -16.99
CA GLU A 54 -7.86 -39.49 -18.11
C GLU A 54 -7.02 -40.46 -18.93
N ALA A 55 -5.78 -40.09 -19.26
CA ALA A 55 -4.87 -40.94 -20.01
C ALA A 55 -4.50 -42.23 -19.24
N SER A 56 -4.35 -42.14 -17.92
CA SER A 56 -3.96 -43.28 -17.08
C SER A 56 -5.06 -44.33 -16.91
N GLN A 57 -6.32 -43.95 -17.09
CA GLN A 57 -7.49 -44.84 -16.96
C GLN A 57 -7.84 -45.56 -18.26
N ARG A 58 -7.18 -45.21 -19.37
CA ARG A 58 -7.48 -45.79 -20.68
C ARG A 58 -7.09 -47.27 -20.72
N PRO A 59 -8.02 -48.19 -21.05
CA PRO A 59 -7.66 -49.59 -21.28
C PRO A 59 -6.87 -49.75 -22.59
N PHE A 60 -5.96 -50.71 -22.62
CA PHE A 60 -5.14 -51.01 -23.79
C PHE A 60 -5.53 -52.38 -24.36
N GLY A 61 -5.85 -52.44 -25.65
CA GLY A 61 -6.22 -53.67 -26.35
C GLY A 61 -5.02 -54.42 -26.93
N SER A 62 -3.85 -53.76 -27.03
CA SER A 62 -2.63 -54.36 -27.55
C SER A 62 -1.35 -53.77 -26.94
N LEU A 63 -0.23 -54.50 -27.10
CA LEU A 63 1.11 -54.02 -26.71
C LEU A 63 1.54 -52.77 -27.50
N GLY A 64 1.15 -52.66 -28.76
CA GLY A 64 1.45 -51.47 -29.58
C GLY A 64 0.71 -50.23 -29.09
N GLU A 65 -0.58 -50.38 -28.74
CA GLU A 65 -1.36 -49.31 -28.11
C GLU A 65 -0.77 -48.88 -26.77
N TYR A 66 -0.35 -49.84 -25.94
CA TYR A 66 0.33 -49.55 -24.69
C TYR A 66 1.64 -48.78 -24.89
N ALA A 67 2.47 -49.19 -25.86
CA ALA A 67 3.75 -48.53 -26.13
C ALA A 67 3.56 -47.06 -26.56
N VAL A 68 2.57 -46.78 -27.40
CA VAL A 68 2.22 -45.40 -27.81
C VAL A 68 1.65 -44.61 -26.63
N ALA A 69 0.75 -45.21 -25.86
CA ALA A 69 0.15 -44.56 -24.70
C ALA A 69 1.18 -44.23 -23.62
N ARG A 70 2.18 -45.08 -23.41
CA ARG A 70 3.29 -44.83 -22.49
C ARG A 70 4.06 -43.57 -22.85
N GLN A 71 4.37 -43.35 -24.13
CA GLN A 71 5.07 -42.13 -24.56
C GLN A 71 4.23 -40.87 -24.30
N PHE A 72 2.91 -40.97 -24.52
CA PHE A 72 1.98 -39.88 -24.20
C PHE A 72 1.93 -39.61 -22.70
N LEU A 73 1.81 -40.65 -21.87
CA LEU A 73 1.80 -40.54 -20.41
C LEU A 73 3.08 -39.91 -19.86
N ASP A 74 4.24 -40.32 -20.37
CA ASP A 74 5.54 -39.73 -20.01
C ASP A 74 5.57 -38.23 -20.36
N ALA A 75 5.10 -37.84 -21.55
CA ALA A 75 5.03 -36.45 -21.97
C ALA A 75 4.06 -35.62 -21.10
N THR A 76 2.89 -36.17 -20.76
CA THR A 76 1.92 -35.50 -19.89
C THR A 76 2.42 -35.37 -18.46
N ALA A 77 3.11 -36.39 -17.93
CA ALA A 77 3.75 -36.31 -16.61
C ALA A 77 4.82 -35.21 -16.57
N HIS A 78 5.64 -35.08 -17.63
CA HIS A 78 6.58 -33.96 -17.75
C HIS A 78 5.87 -32.60 -17.80
N ALA A 79 4.74 -32.49 -18.50
CA ALA A 79 3.95 -31.27 -18.57
C ALA A 79 3.39 -30.87 -17.19
N VAL A 80 2.90 -31.83 -16.38
CA VAL A 80 2.45 -31.61 -15.00
C VAL A 80 3.59 -31.06 -14.15
N LEU A 81 4.76 -31.69 -14.18
CA LEU A 81 5.92 -31.24 -13.40
C LEU A 81 6.36 -29.82 -13.80
N GLU A 82 6.30 -29.49 -15.09
CA GLU A 82 6.61 -28.14 -15.56
C GLU A 82 5.54 -27.12 -15.15
N ALA A 83 4.26 -27.48 -15.20
CA ALA A 83 3.17 -26.63 -14.70
C ALA A 83 3.32 -26.36 -13.19
N GLN A 84 3.68 -27.36 -12.39
CA GLN A 84 3.96 -27.21 -10.96
C GLN A 84 5.13 -26.25 -10.70
N ARG A 85 6.22 -26.35 -11.47
CA ARG A 85 7.35 -25.40 -11.39
C ARG A 85 6.92 -23.98 -11.71
N ARG A 86 6.14 -23.78 -12.78
CA ARG A 86 5.62 -22.47 -13.17
C ARG A 86 4.66 -21.87 -12.14
N LEU A 87 3.82 -22.69 -11.51
CA LEU A 87 2.97 -22.26 -10.41
C LEU A 87 3.79 -21.84 -9.18
N THR A 88 4.80 -22.63 -8.80
CA THR A 88 5.69 -22.33 -7.68
C THR A 88 6.44 -21.00 -7.90
N ALA A 89 6.97 -20.78 -9.11
CA ALA A 89 7.60 -19.51 -9.47
C ALA A 89 6.61 -18.33 -9.40
N SER A 90 5.38 -18.51 -9.91
CA SER A 90 4.35 -17.47 -9.87
C SER A 90 3.93 -17.13 -8.43
N ASN A 91 3.85 -18.13 -7.54
CA ASN A 91 3.57 -17.93 -6.12
C ASN A 91 4.68 -17.15 -5.41
N THR A 92 5.93 -17.40 -5.78
CA THR A 92 7.08 -16.64 -5.25
C THR A 92 6.96 -15.17 -5.64
N VAL A 93 6.72 -14.88 -6.92
CA VAL A 93 6.52 -13.52 -7.43
C VAL A 93 5.32 -12.84 -6.76
N ALA A 94 4.20 -13.53 -6.60
CA ALA A 94 3.01 -12.99 -5.92
C ALA A 94 3.27 -12.66 -4.44
N THR A 95 4.08 -13.48 -3.76
CA THR A 95 4.50 -13.25 -2.38
C THR A 95 5.36 -12.00 -2.27
N GLU A 96 6.36 -11.86 -3.14
CA GLU A 96 7.21 -10.65 -3.20
C GLU A 96 6.39 -9.39 -3.53
N ALA A 97 5.47 -9.48 -4.50
CA ALA A 97 4.58 -8.37 -4.85
C ALA A 97 3.70 -7.96 -3.66
N ARG A 98 3.22 -8.93 -2.87
CA ARG A 98 2.44 -8.66 -1.66
C ARG A 98 3.29 -7.92 -0.61
N HIS A 99 4.51 -8.37 -0.37
CA HIS A 99 5.42 -7.71 0.56
C HIS A 99 5.73 -6.27 0.12
N ARG A 100 5.99 -6.07 -1.18
CA ARG A 100 6.24 -4.73 -1.73
C ARG A 100 5.04 -3.79 -1.53
N TRP A 101 3.84 -4.26 -1.87
CA TRP A 101 2.61 -3.49 -1.66
C TRP A 101 2.37 -3.16 -0.18
N GLN A 102 2.55 -4.12 0.73
CA GLN A 102 2.42 -3.87 2.17
C GLN A 102 3.41 -2.83 2.67
N ALA A 103 4.66 -2.87 2.20
CA ALA A 103 5.67 -1.89 2.55
C ALA A 103 5.30 -0.48 2.05
N ASP A 104 4.84 -0.36 0.80
CA ASP A 104 4.43 0.94 0.24
C ASP A 104 3.18 1.49 0.93
N LYS A 105 2.19 0.65 1.20
CA LYS A 105 1.00 1.01 1.98
C LYS A 105 1.35 1.49 3.39
N THR A 106 2.30 0.83 4.06
CA THR A 106 2.75 1.23 5.39
C THR A 106 3.45 2.59 5.35
N ARG A 107 4.27 2.85 4.33
CA ARG A 107 4.94 4.16 4.14
C ARG A 107 3.94 5.28 3.89
N VAL A 108 2.91 5.05 3.07
CA VAL A 108 1.83 6.03 2.83
C VAL A 108 1.14 6.38 4.14
N ARG A 109 0.68 5.37 4.90
CA ARG A 109 0.02 5.58 6.20
C ARG A 109 0.88 6.34 7.20
N ALA A 110 2.17 6.05 7.25
CA ALA A 110 3.09 6.77 8.13
C ALA A 110 3.17 8.27 7.77
N ILE A 111 3.19 8.60 6.47
CA ILE A 111 3.23 9.99 6.01
C ILE A 111 1.91 10.70 6.29
N GLU A 112 0.78 10.04 6.01
CA GLU A 112 -0.57 10.56 6.31
C GLU A 112 -0.70 10.90 7.80
N HIS A 113 -0.29 9.98 8.67
CA HIS A 113 -0.30 10.20 10.12
C HIS A 113 0.60 11.38 10.55
N LEU A 114 1.79 11.51 9.97
CA LEU A 114 2.68 12.64 10.26
C LEU A 114 2.08 13.98 9.85
N LEU A 115 1.40 14.03 8.69
CA LEU A 115 0.72 15.23 8.21
C LEU A 115 -0.46 15.59 9.13
N GLU A 116 -1.24 14.60 9.55
CA GLU A 116 -2.34 14.77 10.50
C GLU A 116 -1.87 15.34 11.84
N VAL A 117 -0.83 14.74 12.44
CA VAL A 117 -0.25 15.21 13.71
C VAL A 117 0.27 16.66 13.59
N ARG A 118 0.86 17.01 12.46
CA ARG A 118 1.34 18.39 12.23
C ARG A 118 0.20 19.39 12.05
N ALA A 119 -0.83 19.00 11.30
CA ALA A 119 -2.02 19.83 11.14
C ALA A 119 -2.69 20.10 12.49
N GLU A 120 -2.79 19.08 13.35
CA GLU A 120 -3.35 19.23 14.69
C GLU A 120 -2.52 20.18 15.56
N ARG A 121 -1.19 20.03 15.56
CA ARG A 121 -0.31 20.97 16.28
C ARG A 121 -0.46 22.40 15.78
N ALA A 122 -0.54 22.60 14.46
CA ALA A 122 -0.73 23.92 13.88
C ALA A 122 -2.07 24.56 14.29
N ARG A 123 -3.15 23.76 14.36
CA ARG A 123 -4.46 24.21 14.88
C ARG A 123 -4.36 24.63 16.35
N ALA A 124 -3.75 23.80 17.18
CA ALA A 124 -3.57 24.10 18.61
C ALA A 124 -2.70 25.36 18.83
N ASP A 125 -1.66 25.54 18.03
CA ASP A 125 -0.81 26.73 18.09
C ASP A 125 -1.56 28.00 17.68
N ALA A 126 -2.42 27.92 16.64
CA ALA A 126 -3.26 29.02 16.20
C ALA A 126 -4.27 29.44 17.30
N LEU A 127 -4.94 28.47 17.92
CA LEU A 127 -5.86 28.73 19.04
C LEU A 127 -5.14 29.38 20.23
N ARG A 128 -3.92 28.93 20.55
CA ARG A 128 -3.11 29.56 21.62
C ARG A 128 -2.61 30.96 21.26
N ALA A 129 -2.47 31.28 19.98
CA ALA A 129 -2.09 32.62 19.53
C ALA A 129 -3.28 33.58 19.62
N GLU A 130 -4.45 33.15 19.16
CA GLU A 130 -5.71 33.89 19.26
C GLU A 130 -6.08 34.19 20.72
N ALA A 131 -5.97 33.20 21.61
CA ALA A 131 -6.22 33.41 23.04
C ALA A 131 -5.28 34.45 23.67
N ARG A 132 -4.01 34.50 23.25
CA ARG A 132 -3.05 35.51 23.71
C ARG A 132 -3.40 36.91 23.18
N GLU A 133 -3.81 37.01 21.92
CA GLU A 133 -4.24 38.28 21.33
C GLU A 133 -5.48 38.85 22.06
N ILE A 134 -6.44 38.00 22.42
CA ILE A 134 -7.61 38.40 23.20
C ILE A 134 -7.20 38.90 24.60
N ASP A 135 -6.29 38.19 25.28
CA ASP A 135 -5.80 38.58 26.61
C ASP A 135 -5.04 39.93 26.56
N ASP A 136 -4.21 40.14 25.54
CA ASP A 136 -3.50 41.40 25.31
C ASP A 136 -4.48 42.57 25.10
N ILE A 137 -5.57 42.36 24.35
CA ILE A 137 -6.62 43.37 24.13
C ILE A 137 -7.34 43.71 25.45
N VAL A 138 -7.69 42.70 26.24
CA VAL A 138 -8.39 42.87 27.53
C VAL A 138 -7.48 43.53 28.57
N GLY A 139 -6.22 43.09 28.66
CA GLY A 139 -5.20 43.62 29.58
C GLY A 139 -4.77 45.05 29.24
N GLY A 140 -4.62 45.37 27.95
CA GLY A 140 -4.33 46.73 27.49
C GLY A 140 -5.47 47.72 27.80
N ARG A 141 -6.73 47.27 27.69
CA ARG A 141 -7.90 48.09 28.02
C ARG A 141 -8.02 48.39 29.52
N ARG A 142 -7.67 47.45 30.42
CA ARG A 142 -7.63 47.72 31.87
C ARG A 142 -6.51 48.67 32.28
N SER A 143 -5.34 48.57 31.64
CA SER A 143 -4.18 49.40 31.96
C SER A 143 -4.34 50.87 31.50
N GLY A 144 -5.14 51.11 30.46
CA GLY A 144 -5.50 52.46 30.01
C GLY A 144 -6.58 53.14 30.87
N GLN A 145 -7.52 52.37 31.43
CA GLN A 145 -8.61 52.91 32.25
C GLN A 145 -8.13 53.36 33.65
N GLY A 146 -7.16 52.66 34.25
CA GLY A 146 -6.60 53.03 35.57
C GLY A 146 -5.75 54.29 35.59
N ARG A 147 -5.48 54.92 34.44
CA ARG A 147 -4.69 56.16 34.33
C ARG A 147 -5.54 57.41 34.12
N GLN A 148 -6.85 57.26 33.90
CA GLN A 148 -7.80 58.38 33.75
C GLN A 148 -8.50 58.78 35.05
N ASP A 149 -8.45 57.94 36.10
CA ASP A 149 -9.12 58.21 37.38
C ASP A 149 -8.24 58.96 38.42
N GLU A 150 -6.95 59.21 38.16
CA GLU A 150 -6.06 59.97 39.07
C GLU A 150 -5.88 61.47 38.70
N GLY A 151 -6.56 61.97 37.66
CA GLY A 151 -6.43 63.36 37.19
C GLY A 151 -7.50 64.34 37.68
N GLY A 152 -8.40 63.93 38.60
CA GLY A 152 -9.62 64.65 38.94
C GLY A 152 -9.74 65.06 40.41
N LEU A 153 -8.74 65.73 40.99
CA LEU A 153 -8.90 66.50 42.23
C LEU A 153 -8.03 67.77 42.17
N ALA A 154 -8.64 68.87 41.72
CA ALA A 154 -8.23 70.24 41.99
C ALA A 154 -9.49 71.10 42.14
#